data_AF-A0A7M1AYE7-F1
#
_entry.id   AF-A0A7M1AYE7-F1
#
_cell.length_a   1.000
_cell.length_b   1.000
_cell.length_c   1.000
_cell.angle_alpha   90.00
_cell.angle_beta   90.00
_cell.angle_gamma   90.00
#
_symmetry.space_group_name_H-M   'P 1'
#
loop_
_entity.id
_entity.type
_entity.pdbx_description
1 polymer ?
#
loop_
_entity_poly.entity_id
_entity_poly.type
_entity_poly.pdbx_seq_one_letter_code
_entity_poly.pdbx_strand_id
1 'polypeptide(L)'
;MQQCTGIPQKSIFLDPHNSEKLKTVIEKNRQEFVNYLHKLGLQVEHNEKTINFQNSSTTVLTLKTTCFKVDFNDNSVKITPLK
;
A
#
# COMPACT_ATOMS: atom_id res chain seq x y z
N MET A 1 4.75 5.90 13.68
CA MET A 1 5.36 5.33 12.45
C MET A 1 6.75 4.85 12.83
N GLN A 2 7.11 3.60 12.55
CA GLN A 2 8.47 3.10 12.80
C GLN A 2 9.36 3.48 11.63
N GLN A 3 10.64 3.74 11.91
CA GLN A 3 11.62 3.98 10.85
C GLN A 3 11.87 2.68 10.10
N CYS A 4 11.68 2.72 8.79
CA CYS A 4 11.96 1.59 7.91
C CYS A 4 13.28 1.82 7.17
N THR A 5 13.99 0.72 6.89
CA THR A 5 15.09 0.69 5.93
C THR A 5 14.72 -0.26 4.80
N GLY A 6 15.14 0.05 3.59
CA GLY A 6 14.83 -0.76 2.41
C GLY A 6 15.16 -0.02 1.11
N ILE A 7 15.16 -0.77 0.02
CA ILE A 7 15.46 -0.27 -1.32
C ILE A 7 14.18 0.38 -1.88
N PRO A 8 14.22 1.66 -2.29
CA PRO A 8 13.09 2.32 -2.92
C PRO A 8 12.70 1.64 -4.22
N GLN A 9 11.40 1.38 -4.43
CA GLN A 9 10.89 0.90 -5.72
C GLN A 9 10.17 2.01 -6.50
N LYS A 10 9.34 1.63 -7.49
CA LYS A 10 8.62 2.57 -8.33
C LYS A 10 7.65 3.40 -7.49
N SER A 11 7.78 4.72 -7.56
CA SER A 11 6.97 5.68 -6.81
C SER A 11 5.67 6.07 -7.54
N ILE A 12 4.71 6.59 -6.76
CA ILE A 12 3.57 7.37 -7.26
C ILE A 12 3.72 8.84 -6.84
N PHE A 13 3.18 9.75 -7.64
CA PHE A 13 3.05 11.16 -7.33
C PHE A 13 1.56 11.48 -7.20
N LEU A 14 1.19 12.17 -6.12
CA LEU A 14 -0.18 12.59 -5.83
C LEU A 14 -0.24 14.12 -5.76
N ASP A 15 -1.37 14.71 -6.15
CA ASP A 15 -1.63 16.13 -5.96
C ASP A 15 -1.92 16.42 -4.46
N PRO A 16 -1.15 17.28 -3.79
CA PRO A 16 -1.39 17.61 -2.38
C PRO A 16 -2.73 18.32 -2.17
N HIS A 17 -3.32 18.95 -3.19
CA HIS A 17 -4.52 19.77 -3.10
C HIS A 17 -4.46 20.77 -1.92
N ASN A 18 -3.33 21.50 -1.84
CA ASN A 18 -2.98 22.42 -0.77
C ASN A 18 -3.00 21.80 0.64
N SER A 19 -2.82 20.49 0.75
CA SER A 19 -2.77 19.78 2.02
C SER A 19 -1.36 19.32 2.36
N GLU A 20 -0.89 19.73 3.53
CA GLU A 20 0.37 19.28 4.12
C GLU A 20 0.23 17.92 4.82
N LYS A 21 -1.00 17.41 4.99
CA LYS A 21 -1.27 16.18 5.74
C LYS A 21 -1.41 15.00 4.80
N LEU A 22 -0.50 14.03 4.90
CA LEU A 22 -0.50 12.81 4.09
C LEU A 22 -1.84 12.09 4.06
N LYS A 23 -2.49 11.96 5.21
CA LYS A 23 -3.81 11.31 5.30
C LYS A 23 -4.81 11.99 4.38
N THR A 24 -4.88 13.33 4.42
CA THR A 24 -5.79 14.10 3.56
C THR A 24 -5.43 13.95 2.08
N VAL A 25 -4.14 13.95 1.75
CA VAL A 25 -3.67 13.73 0.37
C VAL A 25 -4.09 12.35 -0.14
N ILE A 26 -3.90 11.30 0.66
CA ILE A 26 -4.32 9.93 0.31
C ILE A 26 -5.84 9.85 0.14
N GLU A 27 -6.63 10.45 1.04
CA GLU A 27 -8.08 10.44 0.93
C GLU A 27 -8.59 11.16 -0.31
N LYS A 28 -8.01 12.32 -0.65
CA LYS A 28 -8.38 13.07 -1.85
C LYS A 28 -7.95 12.33 -3.14
N ASN A 29 -6.82 11.63 -3.12
CA ASN A 29 -6.31 10.84 -4.24
C ASN A 29 -6.57 9.33 -4.07
N ARG A 30 -7.65 8.95 -3.36
CA ARG A 30 -7.87 7.57 -2.92
C ARG A 30 -7.82 6.56 -4.05
N GLN A 31 -8.46 6.86 -5.18
CA GLN A 31 -8.51 5.94 -6.31
C GLN A 31 -7.12 5.68 -6.91
N GLU A 32 -6.32 6.73 -7.08
CA GLU A 32 -4.95 6.61 -7.60
C GLU A 32 -4.06 5.82 -6.65
N PHE A 33 -4.18 6.09 -5.35
CA PHE A 33 -3.41 5.39 -4.32
C PHE A 33 -3.78 3.90 -4.24
N VAL A 34 -5.07 3.56 -4.27
CA VAL A 34 -5.53 2.15 -4.30
C VAL A 34 -5.06 1.45 -5.57
N ASN A 35 -5.23 2.06 -6.74
CA ASN A 35 -4.74 1.52 -8.02
C ASN A 35 -3.22 1.28 -8.00
N TYR A 36 -2.48 2.16 -7.33
CA TYR A 36 -1.04 2.00 -7.14
C TYR A 36 -0.70 0.80 -6.24
N LEU A 37 -1.39 0.63 -5.10
CA LEU A 37 -1.19 -0.53 -4.23
C LEU A 37 -1.47 -1.84 -4.98
N HIS A 38 -2.51 -1.89 -5.81
CA HIS A 38 -2.77 -3.05 -6.68
C HIS A 38 -1.62 -3.33 -7.65
N LYS A 39 -1.00 -2.29 -8.24
CA LYS A 39 0.15 -2.44 -9.14
C LYS A 39 1.43 -2.87 -8.45
N LEU A 40 1.63 -2.54 -7.17
CA LEU A 40 2.74 -3.09 -6.37
C LEU A 40 2.59 -4.62 -6.23
N GLY A 41 1.34 -5.08 -6.24
CA GLY A 41 0.96 -6.49 -6.16
C GLY A 41 0.76 -6.94 -4.71
N LEU A 42 -0.01 -8.00 -4.57
CA LEU A 42 -0.36 -8.62 -3.29
C LEU A 42 0.30 -9.99 -3.18
N GLN A 43 0.71 -10.36 -1.98
CA GLN A 43 0.95 -11.75 -1.62
C GLN A 43 -0.41 -12.39 -1.30
N VAL A 44 -0.69 -13.51 -1.94
CA VAL A 44 -1.95 -14.25 -1.78
C VAL A 44 -1.61 -15.58 -1.14
N GLU A 45 -2.14 -15.84 0.04
CA GLU A 45 -2.03 -17.12 0.73
C GLU A 45 -3.40 -17.77 0.79
N HIS A 46 -3.51 -18.96 0.21
CA HIS A 46 -4.72 -19.76 0.24
C HIS A 46 -4.52 -20.95 1.17
N ASN A 47 -5.36 -21.06 2.19
CA ASN A 47 -5.34 -22.15 3.14
C ASN A 47 -6.70 -22.85 3.10
N GLU A 48 -6.68 -24.15 2.79
CA GLU A 48 -7.86 -25.01 2.79
C GLU A 48 -7.70 -26.05 3.89
N LYS A 49 -8.75 -26.26 4.69
CA LYS A 49 -8.78 -27.25 5.77
C LYS A 49 -10.11 -27.95 5.79
N THR A 50 -10.06 -29.28 5.82
CA THR A 50 -11.24 -30.13 6.00
C THR A 50 -11.17 -30.79 7.37
N ILE A 51 -12.14 -30.51 8.24
CA ILE A 51 -12.25 -31.09 9.57
C ILE A 51 -13.67 -31.65 9.70
N ASN A 52 -13.81 -32.93 10.09
CA ASN A 52 -15.11 -33.61 10.22
C ASN A 52 -16.03 -33.47 8.98
N PHE A 53 -15.47 -33.68 7.78
CA PHE A 53 -16.15 -33.52 6.49
C PHE A 53 -16.66 -32.09 6.19
N GLN A 54 -16.33 -31.10 7.02
CA GLN A 54 -16.58 -29.69 6.74
C GLN A 54 -15.33 -29.07 6.13
N ASN A 55 -15.47 -28.57 4.91
CA ASN A 55 -14.42 -27.83 4.22
C ASN A 55 -14.50 -26.35 4.63
N SER A 56 -13.34 -25.79 4.97
CA SER A 56 -13.15 -24.36 5.19
C SER A 56 -11.99 -23.88 4.32
N SER A 57 -12.18 -22.76 3.64
CA SER A 57 -11.15 -22.12 2.83
C SER A 57 -10.98 -20.67 3.29
N THR A 58 -9.73 -20.26 3.48
CA THR A 58 -9.35 -18.89 3.86
C THR A 58 -8.33 -18.39 2.85
N THR A 59 -8.60 -17.24 2.24
CA THR A 59 -7.63 -16.54 1.39
C THR A 59 -7.20 -15.25 2.10
N VAL A 60 -5.90 -15.12 2.36
CA VAL A 60 -5.29 -13.94 2.96
C VAL A 60 -4.59 -13.13 1.89
N LEU A 61 -4.90 -11.83 1.83
CA LEU A 61 -4.28 -10.87 0.92
C LEU A 61 -3.40 -9.93 1.72
N THR A 62 -2.09 -9.92 1.43
CA THR A 62 -1.11 -9.10 2.14
C THR A 62 -0.40 -8.17 1.16
N LEU A 63 -0.25 -6.90 1.52
CA LEU A 63 0.57 -5.95 0.75
C LEU A 63 2.03 -6.38 0.80
N LYS A 64 2.75 -6.26 -0.33
CA LYS A 64 4.18 -6.63 -0.41
C LYS A 64 5.10 -5.80 0.49
N THR A 65 4.65 -4.64 0.94
CA THR A 65 5.38 -3.83 1.91
C THR A 65 4.42 -3.06 2.79
N THR A 66 4.87 -2.80 4.01
CA THR A 66 4.23 -1.89 4.98
C THR A 66 5.03 -0.58 5.13
N CYS A 67 6.17 -0.47 4.44
CA CYS A 67 7.12 0.62 4.56
C CYS A 67 7.11 1.51 3.33
N PHE A 68 6.87 2.80 3.55
CA PHE A 68 6.86 3.81 2.49
C PHE A 68 7.72 5.00 2.89
N LYS A 69 8.58 5.44 1.96
CA LYS A 69 9.19 6.75 1.99
C LYS A 69 8.23 7.76 1.37
N VAL A 70 7.99 8.86 2.09
CA VAL A 70 7.08 9.92 1.66
C VAL A 70 7.87 11.23 1.60
N ASP A 71 7.90 11.84 0.42
CA ASP A 71 8.52 13.14 0.19
C ASP A 71 7.42 14.15 -0.18
N PHE A 72 7.32 15.25 0.58
CA PHE A 72 6.42 16.35 0.30
C PHE A 72 7.17 17.46 -0.45
N ASN A 73 6.64 17.85 -1.60
CA ASN A 73 7.07 19.03 -2.35
C ASN A 73 5.86 19.96 -2.56
N ASP A 74 6.11 21.23 -2.87
CA ASP A 74 5.06 22.26 -3.02
C ASP A 74 3.95 21.86 -4.01
N ASN A 75 4.29 21.09 -5.04
CA ASN A 75 3.37 20.72 -6.12
C ASN A 75 2.99 19.22 -6.14
N SER A 76 3.62 18.38 -5.31
CA SER A 76 3.38 16.93 -5.35
C SER A 76 3.79 16.21 -4.07
N VAL A 77 3.07 15.14 -3.74
CA VAL A 77 3.48 14.19 -2.71
C VAL A 77 3.95 12.91 -3.39
N LYS A 78 5.23 12.57 -3.19
CA LYS A 78 5.82 11.35 -3.73
C LYS A 78 5.78 10.25 -2.69
N ILE A 79 5.14 9.13 -3.01
CA ILE A 79 5.07 7.95 -2.14
C ILE A 79 5.82 6.80 -2.79
N THR A 80 6.82 6.27 -2.09
CA THR A 80 7.74 5.25 -2.60
C THR A 80 7.80 4.04 -1.65
N PRO A 81 7.36 2.84 -2.04
CA PRO A 81 7.51 1.64 -1.23
C PRO A 81 8.99 1.29 -1.04
N LEU A 82 9.30 0.77 0.14
CA LEU A 82 10.62 0.24 0.48
C LEU A 82 10.51 -1.29 0.58
N LYS A 83 11.45 -2.01 -0.02
CA LYS A 83 11.57 -3.48 0.07
C LYS A 83 12.89 -3.87 0.73
#